data_AF-A0A919LWT5-F1
#
_entry.id   AF-A0A919LWT5-F1
#
_cell.length_a   1.000
_cell.length_b   1.000
_cell.length_c   1.000
_cell.angle_alpha   90.00
_cell.angle_beta   90.00
_cell.angle_gamma   90.00
#
_symmetry.space_group_name_H-M   'P 1'
#
loop_
_entity.id
_entity.type
_entity.pdbx_description
1 polymer ?
#
loop_
_entity_poly.entity_id
_entity_poly.type
_entity_poly.pdbx_seq_one_letter_code
_entity_poly.pdbx_strand_id
1 'polypeptide(L)'
;MNLSTVLKGGFLAALFILLGVFIYDQLFSAPKVHQGIILHKMYIPQRTAVGPNATPYAGHRAYKYIIQAQKYHQWIAIVLADDGDTLKVHCTSDHYESNNIGDTLLFKEYKGHLFGVDYLSHSEEDTVKSDLHVLK
;
A
#
# COMPACT_ATOMS: atom_id res chain seq x y z
N MET A 1 -42.62 14.81 11.00
CA MET A 1 -41.27 14.63 10.41
C MET A 1 -41.44 14.57 8.90
N ASN A 2 -40.77 15.45 8.14
CA ASN A 2 -40.95 15.50 6.69
C ASN A 2 -40.30 14.27 6.02
N LEU A 3 -41.00 13.65 5.06
CA LEU A 3 -40.53 12.49 4.31
C LEU A 3 -39.14 12.71 3.68
N SER A 4 -38.88 13.95 3.23
CA SER A 4 -37.58 14.43 2.75
C SER A 4 -36.45 14.30 3.77
N THR A 5 -36.72 14.60 5.05
CA THR A 5 -35.73 14.51 6.13
C THR A 5 -35.43 13.07 6.51
N VAL A 6 -36.44 12.19 6.45
CA VAL A 6 -36.28 10.74 6.70
C VAL A 6 -35.49 10.09 5.57
N LEU A 7 -35.77 10.43 4.31
CA LEU A 7 -35.02 9.91 3.16
C LEU A 7 -33.56 10.36 3.19
N LYS A 8 -33.31 11.64 3.50
CA LYS A 8 -31.94 12.18 3.62
C LYS A 8 -31.18 11.55 4.78
N GLY A 9 -31.83 11.35 5.93
CA GLY A 9 -31.25 10.67 7.08
C GLY A 9 -30.92 9.21 6.80
N GLY A 10 -31.84 8.48 6.13
CA GLY A 10 -31.62 7.10 5.70
C GLY A 10 -30.48 6.96 4.69
N PHE A 11 -30.39 7.87 3.72
CA PHE A 11 -29.29 7.90 2.75
C PHE A 11 -27.93 8.15 3.42
N LEU A 12 -27.86 9.10 4.35
CA LEU A 12 -26.64 9.38 5.11
C LEU A 12 -26.20 8.18 5.95
N ALA A 13 -27.15 7.51 6.62
CA ALA A 13 -26.86 6.29 7.39
C ALA A 13 -26.34 5.16 6.49
N ALA A 14 -26.95 4.94 5.32
CA ALA A 14 -26.49 3.94 4.36
C ALA A 14 -25.05 4.23 3.86
N LEU A 15 -24.71 5.50 3.66
CA LEU A 15 -23.38 5.91 3.22
C LEU A 15 -22.31 5.65 4.31
N PHE A 16 -22.63 5.90 5.58
CA PHE A 16 -21.76 5.55 6.70
C PHE A 16 -21.58 4.05 6.86
N ILE A 17 -22.64 3.25 6.66
CA ILE A 17 -22.55 1.79 6.70
C ILE A 17 -21.63 1.29 5.58
N LEU A 18 -21.80 1.78 4.35
CA LEU A 18 -20.94 1.41 3.22
C LEU A 18 -19.48 1.80 3.47
N LEU A 19 -19.22 3.01 3.98
CA LEU A 19 -17.87 3.44 4.33
C LEU A 19 -17.27 2.56 5.44
N GLY A 20 -18.07 2.19 6.44
CA GLY A 20 -17.65 1.31 7.52
C GLY A 20 -17.28 -0.08 7.02
N VAL A 21 -18.11 -0.68 6.15
CA VAL A 21 -17.81 -1.97 5.52
C VAL A 21 -16.55 -1.89 4.66
N PHE A 22 -16.38 -0.81 3.90
CA PHE A 22 -15.18 -0.60 3.09
C PHE A 22 -13.91 -0.52 3.95
N ILE A 23 -13.93 0.27 5.03
CA ILE A 23 -12.79 0.37 5.95
C ILE A 23 -12.52 -0.98 6.64
N TYR A 24 -13.57 -1.70 7.04
CA TYR A 24 -13.45 -3.01 7.66
C TYR A 24 -12.80 -4.03 6.72
N ASP A 25 -13.24 -4.09 5.47
CA ASP A 25 -12.67 -4.99 4.45
C ASP A 25 -11.18 -4.71 4.20
N GLN A 26 -10.76 -3.44 4.21
CA GLN A 26 -9.36 -3.06 4.04
C GLN A 26 -8.48 -3.37 5.26
N LEU A 27 -9.03 -3.29 6.48
CA LEU A 27 -8.24 -3.51 7.71
C LEU A 27 -8.14 -4.97 8.14
N PHE A 28 -9.16 -5.78 7.83
CA PHE A 28 -9.28 -7.15 8.34
C PHE A 28 -9.23 -8.23 7.25
N SER A 29 -8.98 -7.86 5.99
CA SER A 29 -8.71 -8.86 4.94
C SER A 29 -7.41 -9.60 5.25
N ALA A 30 -7.47 -10.94 5.23
CA ALA A 30 -6.29 -11.76 5.42
C ALA A 30 -5.33 -11.59 4.24
N PRO A 31 -4.01 -11.45 4.47
CA PRO A 31 -3.03 -11.39 3.40
C PRO A 31 -3.00 -12.69 2.62
N LYS A 32 -2.86 -12.59 1.30
CA LYS A 32 -2.56 -13.71 0.43
C LYS A 32 -1.05 -13.84 0.24
N VAL A 33 -0.54 -15.04 0.36
CA VAL A 33 0.89 -15.31 0.11
C VAL A 33 1.05 -15.66 -1.36
N HIS A 34 1.95 -14.95 -2.04
CA HIS A 34 2.30 -15.16 -3.44
C HIS A 34 3.78 -15.45 -3.58
N GLN A 35 4.11 -16.23 -4.60
CA GLN A 35 5.48 -16.42 -5.07
C GLN A 35 5.54 -15.92 -6.51
N GLY A 36 6.49 -15.04 -6.80
CA GLY A 36 6.61 -14.46 -8.13
C GLY A 36 8.04 -14.16 -8.53
N ILE A 37 8.28 -13.88 -9.81
CA ILE A 37 9.61 -13.62 -10.36
C ILE A 37 9.86 -12.13 -10.41
N ILE A 38 11.01 -11.69 -9.90
CA ILE A 38 11.42 -10.28 -9.93
C ILE A 38 11.72 -9.87 -11.37
N LEU A 39 10.91 -8.99 -11.94
CA LEU A 39 11.12 -8.42 -13.27
C LEU A 39 12.03 -7.20 -13.20
N HIS A 40 11.79 -6.31 -12.23
CA HIS A 40 12.53 -5.07 -12.08
C HIS A 40 12.73 -4.70 -10.61
N LYS A 41 13.78 -3.92 -10.36
CA LYS A 41 14.12 -3.38 -9.05
C LYS A 41 14.20 -1.87 -9.12
N MET A 42 13.54 -1.21 -8.19
CA MET A 42 13.48 0.24 -8.09
C MET A 42 13.86 0.66 -6.67
N TYR A 43 14.89 1.49 -6.58
CA TYR A 43 15.24 2.16 -5.35
C TYR A 43 14.74 3.61 -5.43
N ILE A 44 13.85 3.97 -4.51
CA ILE A 44 13.38 5.33 -4.36
C ILE A 44 14.07 5.92 -3.13
N PRO A 45 15.04 6.84 -3.31
CA PRO A 45 15.72 7.44 -2.18
C PRO A 45 14.74 8.25 -1.34
N GLN A 46 15.01 8.31 -0.02
CA GLN A 46 14.27 9.18 0.88
C GLN A 46 14.27 10.61 0.33
N ARG A 47 13.06 11.16 0.16
CA ARG A 47 12.88 12.57 -0.18
C ARG A 47 12.06 13.22 0.92
N THR A 48 12.74 13.99 1.74
CA THR A 48 12.08 14.88 2.69
C THR A 48 11.40 15.98 1.90
N ALA A 49 10.07 15.91 1.69
CA ALA A 49 9.36 17.16 1.44
C ALA A 49 9.34 17.96 2.72
N VAL A 50 10.13 19.02 2.71
CA VAL A 50 9.81 20.20 3.49
C VAL A 50 8.56 20.79 2.81
N GLY A 51 7.40 20.68 3.48
CA GLY A 51 6.26 21.53 3.13
C GLY A 51 6.68 23.00 3.22
N PRO A 52 5.90 23.95 2.67
CA PRO A 52 6.30 25.35 2.49
C PRO A 52 6.30 26.17 3.81
N ASN A 53 6.93 25.65 4.86
CA ASN A 53 7.19 26.34 6.12
C ASN A 53 8.66 26.77 6.25
N ALA A 54 9.40 26.84 5.15
CA ALA A 54 10.49 27.82 5.09
C ALA A 54 9.81 29.19 5.09
N THR A 55 9.90 29.91 6.22
CA THR A 55 9.34 31.25 6.39
C THR A 55 9.69 32.12 5.18
N PRO A 56 8.71 32.64 4.43
CA PRO A 56 9.01 33.48 3.29
C PRO A 56 9.59 34.80 3.82
N TYR A 57 10.86 35.06 3.56
CA TYR A 57 11.38 36.41 3.70
C TYR A 57 10.68 37.27 2.63
N ALA A 58 10.00 38.34 3.06
CA ALA A 58 9.32 39.33 2.20
C ALA A 58 8.02 38.87 1.46
N GLY A 59 7.17 38.04 2.07
CA GLY A 59 5.73 38.03 1.73
C GLY A 59 5.30 37.48 0.36
N HIS A 60 6.22 36.93 -0.43
CA HIS A 60 5.89 36.31 -1.71
C HIS A 60 5.74 34.79 -1.58
N ARG A 61 4.57 34.25 -1.97
CA ARG A 61 4.37 32.81 -2.18
C ARG A 61 5.12 32.39 -3.44
N ALA A 62 6.23 31.67 -3.29
CA ALA A 62 7.09 31.32 -4.42
C ALA A 62 6.58 30.14 -5.30
N TYR A 63 5.60 29.34 -4.86
CA TYR A 63 5.20 28.12 -5.61
C TYR A 63 3.69 27.80 -5.49
N LYS A 64 3.12 27.14 -6.51
CA LYS A 64 1.69 26.71 -6.59
C LYS A 64 1.42 25.24 -6.19
N TYR A 65 2.44 24.45 -5.84
CA TYR A 65 2.31 23.07 -5.35
C TYR A 65 3.67 22.56 -4.82
N ILE A 66 3.74 22.04 -3.58
CA ILE A 66 4.80 21.13 -3.10
C ILE A 66 4.24 20.29 -1.95
N ILE A 67 4.02 18.98 -2.16
CA ILE A 67 4.02 17.97 -1.09
C ILE A 67 4.53 16.63 -1.65
N GLN A 68 5.72 16.19 -1.24
CA GLN A 68 6.28 14.85 -1.50
C GLN A 68 6.68 14.17 -0.17
N ALA A 69 5.73 13.56 0.53
CA ALA A 69 6.04 12.91 1.81
C ALA A 69 6.56 11.48 1.60
N GLN A 70 7.81 11.30 1.17
CA GLN A 70 8.53 10.02 1.30
C GLN A 70 9.56 10.13 2.41
N LYS A 71 9.11 9.86 3.64
CA LYS A 71 9.92 10.02 4.87
C LYS A 71 11.10 9.05 4.95
N TYR A 72 11.07 7.94 4.20
CA TYR A 72 12.06 6.87 4.26
C TYR A 72 12.42 6.37 2.86
N HIS A 73 13.60 5.77 2.75
CA HIS A 73 14.03 5.03 1.57
C HIS A 73 13.04 3.90 1.28
N GLN A 74 12.70 3.70 0.02
CA GLN A 74 11.85 2.59 -0.41
C GLN A 74 12.63 1.72 -1.38
N TRP A 75 12.72 0.43 -1.04
CA TRP A 75 13.24 -0.60 -1.91
C TRP A 75 12.04 -1.36 -2.47
N ILE A 76 11.85 -1.32 -3.78
CA ILE A 76 10.66 -1.86 -4.45
C ILE A 76 11.11 -2.87 -5.50
N ALA A 77 10.52 -4.05 -5.49
CA ALA A 77 10.60 -5.02 -6.57
C ALA A 77 9.28 -5.02 -7.36
N ILE A 78 9.36 -5.01 -8.68
CA ILE A 78 8.24 -5.31 -9.55
C ILE A 78 8.30 -6.79 -9.85
N VAL A 79 7.25 -7.50 -9.49
CA VAL A 79 7.22 -8.97 -9.49
C VAL A 79 6.08 -9.45 -10.38
N LEU A 80 6.36 -10.42 -11.23
CA LEU A 80 5.32 -11.19 -11.92
C LEU A 80 4.84 -12.27 -10.96
N ALA A 81 3.63 -12.10 -10.45
CA ALA A 81 2.97 -13.06 -9.59
C ALA A 81 2.57 -14.32 -10.37
N ASP A 82 2.27 -15.38 -9.63
CA ASP A 82 1.87 -16.69 -10.15
C ASP A 82 0.52 -16.68 -10.88
N ASP A 83 -0.34 -15.73 -10.55
CA ASP A 83 -1.60 -15.45 -11.24
C ASP A 83 -1.43 -14.68 -12.57
N GLY A 84 -0.20 -14.26 -12.89
CA GLY A 84 0.14 -13.51 -14.09
C GLY A 84 0.05 -12.00 -13.95
N ASP A 85 -0.35 -11.49 -12.77
CA ASP A 85 -0.38 -10.06 -12.52
C ASP A 85 1.01 -9.51 -12.17
N THR A 86 1.24 -8.24 -12.49
CA THR A 86 2.49 -7.56 -12.16
C THR A 86 2.28 -6.68 -10.94
N LEU A 87 2.87 -7.07 -9.81
CA LEU A 87 2.66 -6.44 -8.52
C LEU A 87 3.88 -5.63 -8.07
N LYS A 88 3.61 -4.53 -7.36
CA LYS A 88 4.63 -3.68 -6.75
C LYS A 88 4.86 -4.14 -5.31
N VAL A 89 5.96 -4.85 -5.08
CA VAL A 89 6.32 -5.40 -3.77
C VAL A 89 7.34 -4.49 -3.09
N HIS A 90 7.03 -4.07 -1.86
CA HIS A 90 7.97 -3.35 -1.01
C HIS A 90 8.88 -4.36 -0.30
N CYS A 91 10.20 -4.14 -0.36
CA CYS A 91 11.22 -4.98 0.27
C CYS A 91 11.97 -4.22 1.37
N THR A 92 12.61 -4.95 2.27
CA THR A 92 13.66 -4.40 3.15
C THR A 92 14.94 -4.14 2.33
N SER A 93 15.87 -3.32 2.85
CA SER A 93 17.16 -3.05 2.20
C SER A 93 17.92 -4.33 1.89
N ASP A 94 18.02 -5.22 2.86
CA ASP A 94 18.86 -6.41 2.81
C ASP A 94 18.29 -7.41 1.81
N HIS A 95 16.96 -7.53 1.78
CA HIS A 95 16.25 -8.40 0.86
C HIS A 95 16.27 -7.86 -0.57
N TYR A 96 16.25 -6.53 -0.72
CA TYR A 96 16.46 -5.90 -2.01
C TYR A 96 17.89 -6.10 -2.52
N GLU A 97 18.91 -6.01 -1.68
CA GLU A 97 20.31 -6.15 -2.12
C GLU A 97 20.69 -7.60 -2.45
N SER A 98 20.15 -8.57 -1.72
CA SER A 98 20.43 -10.00 -1.90
C SER A 98 19.76 -10.63 -3.11
N ASN A 99 18.57 -10.16 -3.52
CA ASN A 99 17.82 -10.73 -4.63
C ASN A 99 18.12 -10.03 -5.96
N ASN A 100 18.27 -10.80 -7.04
CA ASN A 100 18.51 -10.32 -8.40
C ASN A 100 17.25 -10.36 -9.26
N ILE A 101 17.32 -9.67 -10.40
CA ILE A 101 16.27 -9.79 -11.44
C ILE A 101 16.28 -11.24 -11.95
N GLY A 102 15.10 -11.84 -12.02
CA GLY A 102 14.91 -13.26 -12.36
C GLY A 102 14.81 -14.18 -11.16
N ASP A 103 15.13 -13.72 -9.95
CA ASP A 103 14.95 -14.52 -8.74
C ASP A 103 13.48 -14.57 -8.32
N THR A 104 13.09 -15.64 -7.63
CA THR A 104 11.77 -15.77 -7.04
C THR A 104 11.70 -15.06 -5.68
N LEU A 105 10.66 -14.26 -5.51
CA LEU A 105 10.34 -13.54 -4.29
C LEU A 105 9.06 -14.12 -3.68
N LEU A 106 9.07 -14.36 -2.37
CA LEU A 106 7.88 -14.72 -1.60
C LEU A 106 7.36 -13.48 -0.86
N PHE A 107 6.11 -13.12 -1.09
CA PHE A 107 5.55 -11.88 -0.56
C PHE A 107 4.09 -12.04 -0.16
N LYS A 108 3.63 -11.18 0.74
CA LYS A 108 2.23 -11.08 1.14
C LYS A 108 1.57 -9.94 0.37
N GLU A 109 0.54 -10.26 -0.39
CA GLU A 109 -0.38 -9.30 -0.99
C GLU A 109 -1.52 -9.03 0.01
N TYR A 110 -1.74 -7.76 0.30
CA TYR A 110 -2.87 -7.33 1.08
C TYR A 110 -3.89 -6.62 0.19
N LYS A 111 -5.01 -7.32 -0.04
CA LYS A 111 -6.09 -6.93 -0.94
C LYS A 111 -7.43 -7.07 -0.22
N GLY A 112 -8.26 -6.04 -0.29
CA GLY A 112 -9.63 -6.10 0.24
C GLY A 112 -10.42 -7.23 -0.42
N HIS A 113 -11.09 -8.07 0.38
CA HIS A 113 -11.76 -9.27 -0.11
C HIS A 113 -13.00 -8.95 -0.96
N LEU A 114 -13.75 -7.92 -0.57
CA LEU A 114 -15.00 -7.53 -1.22
C LEU A 114 -14.80 -6.62 -2.42
N PHE A 115 -13.85 -5.69 -2.34
CA PHE A 115 -13.67 -4.67 -3.38
C PHE A 115 -12.42 -4.89 -4.24
N GLY A 116 -11.56 -5.85 -3.91
CA GLY A 116 -10.36 -6.17 -4.69
C GLY A 116 -9.37 -5.01 -4.78
N VAL A 117 -9.43 -4.06 -3.86
CA VAL A 117 -8.51 -2.91 -3.85
C VAL A 117 -7.21 -3.35 -3.20
N ASP A 118 -6.14 -3.31 -4.00
CA ASP A 118 -4.77 -3.57 -3.56
C ASP A 118 -4.23 -2.37 -2.81
N TYR A 119 -3.86 -2.55 -1.54
CA TYR A 119 -3.33 -1.46 -0.73
C TYR A 119 -1.85 -1.63 -0.38
N LEU A 120 -1.35 -2.86 -0.29
CA LEU A 120 0.06 -3.13 0.02
C LEU A 120 0.49 -4.53 -0.44
N SER A 121 1.70 -4.63 -0.98
CA SER A 121 2.38 -5.91 -1.13
C SER A 121 3.77 -5.79 -0.48
N HIS A 122 4.08 -6.67 0.48
CA HIS A 122 5.33 -6.60 1.24
C HIS A 122 6.06 -7.94 1.22
N SER A 123 7.36 -7.89 0.98
CA SER A 123 8.25 -9.04 1.06
C SER A 123 8.47 -9.38 2.53
N GLU A 124 7.85 -10.46 2.96
CA GLU A 124 7.79 -10.92 4.35
C GLU A 124 8.36 -12.34 4.45
N GLU A 125 9.46 -12.61 3.75
CA GLU A 125 9.96 -13.98 3.59
C GLU A 125 10.29 -14.67 4.94
N ASP A 126 10.75 -13.91 5.93
CA ASP A 126 11.07 -14.43 7.26
C ASP A 126 9.83 -14.80 8.09
N THR A 127 8.72 -14.06 7.96
CA THR A 127 7.47 -14.35 8.67
C THR A 127 6.65 -15.40 7.93
N VAL A 128 6.69 -15.42 6.61
CA VAL A 128 6.01 -16.44 5.80
C VAL A 128 6.60 -17.84 6.06
N LYS A 129 7.93 -17.96 6.20
CA LYS A 129 8.57 -19.24 6.55
C LYS A 129 8.15 -19.74 7.92
N SER A 130 8.00 -18.86 8.92
CA SER A 130 7.50 -19.26 10.24
C SER A 130 6.03 -19.69 10.21
N ASP A 131 5.18 -18.99 9.45
CA ASP A 131 3.75 -19.32 9.32
C ASP A 131 3.53 -20.67 8.60
N LEU A 132 4.34 -20.97 7.58
CA LEU A 132 4.34 -22.27 6.90
C LEU A 132 4.81 -23.43 7.79
N HIS A 133 5.67 -23.17 8.77
CA HIS A 133 6.11 -24.18 9.73
C HIS A 133 5.07 -24.50 10.82
N VAL A 134 4.08 -23.63 11.04
CA VAL A 134 3.00 -23.86 12.03
C VAL A 134 1.85 -24.69 11.43
N LEU A 135 1.78 -24.82 10.11
CA LEU A 135 0.75 -25.58 9.39
C LEU A 135 1.14 -27.03 9.06
N LYS A 136 2.26 -27.53 9.60
CA LYS A 136 2.68 -28.93 9.56
C LYS A 136 2.53 -29.58 10.93
#